data_AF-A0A8H7FMS7-F1
#
_entry.id   AF-A0A8H7FMS7-F1
#
_cell.length_a   1.000
_cell.length_b   1.000
_cell.length_c   1.000
_cell.angle_alpha   90.00
_cell.angle_beta   90.00
_cell.angle_gamma   90.00
#
_symmetry.space_group_name_H-M   'P 1'
#
loop_
_entity.id
_entity.type
_entity.pdbx_description
1 polymer ?
#
loop_
_entity_poly.entity_id
_entity_poly.type
_entity_poly.pdbx_seq_one_letter_code
_entity_poly.pdbx_strand_id
1 'polypeptide(L)'
;MSALTILRSYAQKSHPETLPPSVLLEFTDSTITIFDAYPKSVFHFLILPRVKPPLTIFKLASLRTVLKTDKDHARAVLDNLGEEAKKVERQIREEMSKRYGYEWNIWTGFHAVPSMEHLHLHVLSADMCSPAMKLKKHYNSFHPSRGFFLSLEEMRALKASTYEPLLKEDLACWRCGAGMKNMPTLKAHLQEEWDKEAKAKKAKLERKRKRDDVHGEAGDAKRHAPEKEQELQS
;
A
#
# COMPACT_ATOMS: atom_id res chain seq x y z
N MET A 1 15.77 -24.28 0.86
CA MET A 1 15.30 -23.44 -0.27
C MET A 1 16.11 -22.15 -0.27
N SER A 2 16.49 -21.64 -1.45
CA SER A 2 17.16 -20.33 -1.53
C SER A 2 16.24 -19.23 -1.01
N ALA A 3 16.78 -18.27 -0.25
CA ALA A 3 16.03 -17.10 0.19
C ALA A 3 15.42 -16.31 -0.99
N LEU A 4 16.02 -16.41 -2.18
CA LEU A 4 15.56 -15.72 -3.38
C LEU A 4 14.24 -16.28 -3.94
N THR A 5 13.89 -17.54 -3.67
CA THR A 5 12.76 -18.23 -4.34
C THR A 5 11.60 -18.59 -3.41
N ILE A 6 11.60 -18.09 -2.18
CA ILE A 6 10.55 -18.40 -1.21
C ILE A 6 9.16 -17.94 -1.69
N LEU A 7 9.06 -16.77 -2.33
CA LEU A 7 7.79 -16.25 -2.88
C LEU A 7 7.23 -17.17 -3.97
N ARG A 8 8.10 -17.67 -4.85
CA ARG A 8 7.72 -18.69 -5.85
C ARG A 8 7.12 -19.91 -5.17
N SER A 9 7.72 -20.37 -4.08
CA SER A 9 7.27 -21.56 -3.35
C SER A 9 5.87 -21.36 -2.76
N TYR A 10 5.55 -20.16 -2.29
CA TYR A 10 4.20 -19.81 -1.87
C TYR A 10 3.23 -19.79 -3.05
N ALA A 11 3.61 -19.13 -4.15
CA ALA A 11 2.79 -19.00 -5.36
C ALA A 11 2.49 -20.33 -6.08
N GLN A 12 3.31 -21.37 -5.87
CA GLN A 12 3.12 -22.71 -6.42
C GLN A 12 2.21 -23.62 -5.59
N LYS A 13 1.81 -23.21 -4.37
CA LYS A 13 0.95 -24.05 -3.53
C LYS A 13 -0.43 -24.24 -4.17
N SER A 14 -0.81 -25.50 -4.36
CA SER A 14 -2.17 -25.89 -4.75
C SER A 14 -3.19 -25.49 -3.69
N HIS A 15 -2.78 -25.58 -2.41
CA HIS A 15 -3.56 -25.26 -1.21
C HIS A 15 -2.89 -24.12 -0.43
N PRO A 16 -3.08 -22.84 -0.82
CA PRO A 16 -2.49 -21.69 -0.14
C PRO A 16 -2.83 -21.63 1.36
N GLU A 17 -4.03 -22.09 1.75
CA GLU A 17 -4.52 -22.18 3.13
C GLU A 17 -3.63 -23.00 4.08
N THR A 18 -2.72 -23.81 3.52
CA THR A 18 -1.69 -24.53 4.29
C THR A 18 -0.54 -23.63 4.77
N LEU A 19 -0.46 -22.40 4.27
CA LEU A 19 0.51 -21.42 4.75
C LEU A 19 0.15 -20.96 6.16
N PRO A 20 1.15 -20.69 7.02
CA PRO A 20 0.88 -20.15 8.35
C PRO A 20 0.05 -18.86 8.29
N PRO A 21 -0.88 -18.62 9.24
CA PRO A 21 -1.64 -17.37 9.31
C PRO A 21 -0.77 -16.10 9.49
N SER A 22 0.47 -16.27 9.98
CA SER A 22 1.47 -15.20 10.07
C SER A 22 2.10 -14.84 8.72
N VAL A 23 1.88 -15.66 7.69
CA VAL A 23 2.39 -15.46 6.32
C VAL A 23 1.24 -15.09 5.39
N LEU A 24 0.15 -15.86 5.41
CA LEU A 24 -0.98 -15.69 4.50
C LEU A 24 -1.98 -14.69 5.06
N LEU A 25 -2.30 -13.65 4.27
CA LEU A 25 -3.44 -12.78 4.54
C LEU A 25 -4.70 -13.36 3.89
N GLU A 26 -4.66 -13.54 2.57
CA GLU A 26 -5.77 -14.08 1.78
C GLU A 26 -5.27 -14.63 0.45
N PHE A 27 -6.13 -15.33 -0.29
CA PHE A 27 -5.81 -15.81 -1.62
C PHE A 27 -7.07 -15.90 -2.48
N THR A 28 -6.84 -15.88 -3.79
CA THR A 28 -7.85 -16.13 -4.81
C THR A 28 -7.40 -17.28 -5.71
N ASP A 29 -8.18 -17.52 -6.75
CA ASP A 29 -7.77 -18.44 -7.80
C ASP A 29 -6.56 -17.94 -8.60
N SER A 30 -6.33 -16.63 -8.67
CA SER A 30 -5.26 -16.01 -9.46
C SER A 30 -4.11 -15.46 -8.63
N THR A 31 -4.34 -15.13 -7.36
CA THR A 31 -3.38 -14.40 -6.51
C THR A 31 -3.25 -15.00 -5.11
N ILE A 32 -2.13 -14.73 -4.45
CA ILE A 32 -1.91 -14.95 -3.02
C ILE A 32 -1.40 -13.64 -2.43
N THR A 33 -2.03 -13.18 -1.35
CA THR A 33 -1.60 -12.01 -0.59
C THR A 33 -0.95 -12.45 0.71
N ILE A 34 0.27 -11.99 0.95
CA ILE A 34 1.06 -12.34 2.14
C ILE A 34 1.53 -11.10 2.90
N PHE A 35 1.81 -11.29 4.19
CA PHE A 35 2.55 -10.32 4.99
C PHE A 35 4.01 -10.30 4.54
N ASP A 36 4.59 -9.12 4.32
CA ASP A 36 6.04 -9.01 4.10
C ASP A 36 6.77 -9.37 5.41
N ALA A 37 7.70 -10.32 5.35
CA ALA A 37 8.43 -10.80 6.53
C ALA A 37 9.37 -9.73 7.13
N TYR A 38 9.70 -8.70 6.36
CA TYR A 38 10.56 -7.58 6.73
C TYR A 38 9.87 -6.26 6.37
N PRO A 39 8.68 -5.97 6.94
CA PRO A 39 7.82 -4.90 6.47
C PRO A 39 8.54 -3.56 6.52
N LYS A 40 8.45 -2.74 5.46
CA LYS A 40 9.15 -1.44 5.39
C LYS A 40 8.35 -0.27 5.97
N SER A 41 7.09 -0.51 6.27
CA SER A 41 6.13 0.41 6.89
C SER A 41 5.25 -0.37 7.87
N VAL A 42 4.36 0.32 8.59
CA VAL A 42 3.39 -0.30 9.51
C VAL A 42 2.56 -1.39 8.84
N PHE A 43 2.08 -1.11 7.63
CA PHE A 43 1.40 -2.07 6.77
C PHE A 43 2.29 -2.34 5.57
N HIS A 44 2.57 -3.61 5.30
CA HIS A 44 3.33 -4.00 4.12
C HIS A 44 2.96 -5.43 3.71
N PHE A 45 2.34 -5.54 2.55
CA PHE A 45 1.90 -6.79 1.96
C PHE A 45 2.51 -7.00 0.59
N LEU A 46 2.62 -8.26 0.20
CA LEU A 46 3.02 -8.67 -1.14
C LEU A 46 1.88 -9.46 -1.78
N ILE A 47 1.49 -9.06 -2.98
CA ILE A 47 0.51 -9.80 -3.79
C ILE A 47 1.27 -10.54 -4.89
N LEU A 48 1.15 -11.86 -4.89
CA LEU A 48 1.85 -12.78 -5.77
C LEU A 48 0.86 -13.37 -6.78
N PRO A 49 1.13 -13.36 -8.10
CA PRO A 49 0.34 -14.15 -9.04
C PRO A 49 0.62 -15.65 -8.81
N ARG A 50 -0.42 -16.47 -8.86
CA ARG A 50 -0.30 -17.93 -8.72
C ARG A 50 0.27 -18.55 -9.99
N VAL A 51 0.98 -19.66 -9.82
CA VAL A 51 1.56 -20.40 -10.95
C VAL A 51 0.54 -21.43 -11.45
N LYS A 52 -0.33 -21.00 -12.37
CA LYS A 52 -1.34 -21.86 -13.02
C LYS A 52 -1.16 -21.84 -14.55
N PRO A 53 -1.35 -22.97 -15.26
CA PRO A 53 -1.28 -22.98 -16.72
C PRO A 53 -2.21 -21.93 -17.35
N PRO A 54 -1.76 -21.21 -18.41
CA PRO A 54 -0.50 -21.38 -19.14
C PRO A 54 0.69 -20.57 -18.58
N LEU A 55 0.54 -19.95 -17.41
CA LEU A 55 1.61 -19.22 -16.73
C LEU A 55 2.57 -20.20 -16.05
N THR A 56 3.86 -19.94 -16.20
CA THR A 56 4.93 -20.73 -15.59
C THR A 56 5.74 -19.86 -14.63
N ILE A 57 6.54 -20.52 -13.78
CA ILE A 57 7.47 -19.83 -12.88
C ILE A 57 8.43 -18.88 -13.62
N PHE A 58 8.75 -19.19 -14.88
CA PHE A 58 9.64 -18.37 -15.70
C PHE A 58 8.91 -17.14 -16.21
N LYS A 59 7.66 -17.29 -16.69
CA LYS A 59 6.83 -16.15 -17.13
C LYS A 59 6.52 -15.18 -16.00
N LEU A 60 6.37 -15.69 -14.78
CA LEU A 60 6.08 -14.91 -13.58
C LEU A 60 7.33 -14.51 -12.77
N ALA A 61 8.54 -14.66 -13.31
CA ALA A 61 9.77 -14.41 -12.55
C ALA A 61 9.93 -12.93 -12.13
N SER A 62 9.46 -11.99 -12.96
CA SER A 62 9.56 -10.54 -12.72
C SER A 62 8.56 -9.77 -13.57
N LEU A 63 8.36 -8.48 -13.28
CA LEU A 63 7.50 -7.60 -14.09
C LEU A 63 7.99 -7.55 -15.54
N ARG A 64 9.31 -7.46 -15.75
CA ARG A 64 9.91 -7.47 -17.09
C ARG A 64 9.59 -8.75 -17.86
N THR A 65 9.54 -9.90 -17.19
CA THR A 65 9.23 -11.17 -17.86
C THR A 65 7.74 -11.27 -18.19
N VAL A 66 6.87 -10.79 -17.30
CA VAL A 66 5.42 -10.72 -17.57
C VAL A 66 5.12 -9.78 -18.74
N LEU A 67 5.75 -8.61 -18.81
CA LEU A 67 5.54 -7.68 -19.93
C LEU A 67 6.06 -8.20 -21.28
N LYS A 68 6.87 -9.26 -21.28
CA LYS A 68 7.37 -9.93 -22.49
C LYS A 68 6.55 -11.14 -22.92
N THR A 69 5.62 -11.63 -22.10
CA THR A 69 4.65 -12.65 -22.56
C THR A 69 3.63 -12.00 -23.49
N ASP A 70 2.74 -12.80 -24.06
CA ASP A 70 1.60 -12.29 -24.83
C ASP A 70 0.77 -11.27 -24.02
N LYS A 71 0.20 -10.31 -24.75
CA LYS A 71 -0.45 -9.13 -24.17
C LYS A 71 -1.65 -9.49 -23.31
N ASP A 72 -2.36 -10.56 -23.64
CA ASP A 72 -3.59 -10.94 -22.94
C ASP A 72 -3.26 -11.59 -21.60
N HIS A 73 -2.30 -12.52 -21.54
CA HIS A 73 -1.83 -13.04 -20.25
C HIS A 73 -1.14 -11.97 -19.42
N ALA A 74 -0.33 -11.09 -20.02
CA ALA A 74 0.29 -9.99 -19.28
C ALA A 74 -0.78 -9.08 -18.65
N ARG A 75 -1.79 -8.68 -19.43
CA ARG A 75 -2.91 -7.87 -18.96
C ARG A 75 -3.68 -8.59 -17.85
N ALA A 76 -4.06 -9.84 -18.06
CA ALA A 76 -4.79 -10.62 -17.07
C ALA A 76 -4.04 -10.72 -15.74
N VAL A 77 -2.72 -10.95 -15.76
CA VAL A 77 -1.91 -10.97 -14.53
C VAL A 77 -1.95 -9.61 -13.83
N LEU A 78 -1.76 -8.52 -14.56
CA LEU A 78 -1.71 -7.17 -14.00
C LEU A 78 -3.08 -6.70 -13.47
N ASP A 79 -4.16 -7.03 -14.17
CA ASP A 79 -5.53 -6.71 -13.76
C ASP A 79 -5.88 -7.47 -12.46
N ASN A 80 -5.61 -8.78 -12.39
CA ASN A 80 -5.81 -9.57 -11.17
C ASN A 80 -5.01 -9.00 -9.98
N LEU A 81 -3.76 -8.59 -10.19
CA LEU A 81 -2.94 -7.97 -9.15
C LEU A 81 -3.51 -6.61 -8.72
N GLY A 82 -3.99 -5.80 -9.67
CA GLY A 82 -4.57 -4.48 -9.40
C GLY A 82 -5.91 -4.54 -8.68
N GLU A 83 -6.78 -5.49 -9.05
CA GLU A 83 -8.03 -5.75 -8.34
C GLU A 83 -7.79 -6.18 -6.90
N GLU A 84 -6.83 -7.08 -6.68
CA GLU A 84 -6.47 -7.54 -5.36
C GLU A 84 -5.82 -6.41 -4.53
N ALA A 85 -4.97 -5.58 -5.14
CA ALA A 85 -4.41 -4.40 -4.48
C ALA A 85 -5.49 -3.45 -3.96
N LYS A 86 -6.55 -3.18 -4.74
CA LYS A 86 -7.66 -2.34 -4.27
C LYS A 86 -8.38 -2.91 -3.05
N LYS A 87 -8.50 -4.24 -2.96
CA LYS A 87 -9.08 -4.91 -1.77
C LYS A 87 -8.17 -4.75 -0.56
N VAL A 88 -6.88 -5.02 -0.71
CA VAL A 88 -5.89 -4.89 0.36
C VAL A 88 -5.78 -3.43 0.83
N GLU A 89 -5.81 -2.44 -0.08
CA GLU A 89 -5.83 -1.03 0.27
C GLU A 89 -7.03 -0.68 1.15
N ARG A 90 -8.22 -1.18 0.82
CA ARG A 90 -9.42 -0.99 1.65
C ARG A 90 -9.28 -1.62 3.02
N GLN A 91 -8.78 -2.86 3.11
CA GLN A 91 -8.52 -3.52 4.41
C GLN A 91 -7.52 -2.72 5.25
N ILE A 92 -6.45 -2.20 4.63
CA ILE A 92 -5.49 -1.33 5.30
C ILE A 92 -6.19 -0.08 5.83
N ARG A 93 -7.04 0.60 5.04
CA ARG A 93 -7.77 1.80 5.48
C ARG A 93 -8.70 1.52 6.66
N GLU A 94 -9.44 0.42 6.61
CA GLU A 94 -10.30 -0.02 7.71
C GLU A 94 -9.48 -0.25 8.99
N GLU A 95 -8.34 -0.93 8.86
CA GLU A 95 -7.42 -1.17 9.97
C GLU A 95 -6.72 0.11 10.48
N MET A 96 -6.37 1.04 9.60
CA MET A 96 -5.85 2.37 9.96
C MET A 96 -6.88 3.14 10.79
N SER A 97 -8.12 3.21 10.30
CA SER A 97 -9.23 3.86 10.99
C SER A 97 -9.51 3.22 12.35
N LYS A 98 -9.53 1.88 12.41
CA LYS A 98 -9.78 1.13 13.65
C LYS A 98 -8.67 1.27 14.69
N ARG A 99 -7.41 1.10 14.29
CA ARG A 99 -6.26 1.08 15.22
C ARG A 99 -5.74 2.47 15.56
N TYR A 100 -5.76 3.38 14.60
CA TYR A 100 -5.10 4.69 14.72
C TYR A 100 -6.10 5.85 14.78
N GLY A 101 -7.35 5.66 14.34
CA GLY A 101 -8.37 6.71 14.32
C GLY A 101 -8.20 7.74 13.21
N TYR A 102 -7.33 7.47 12.24
CA TYR A 102 -7.15 8.26 11.02
C TYR A 102 -6.47 7.41 9.95
N GLU A 103 -6.61 7.83 8.70
CA GLU A 103 -5.96 7.20 7.56
C GLU A 103 -4.82 8.08 7.03
N TRP A 104 -3.77 7.43 6.53
CA TRP A 104 -2.70 8.04 5.77
C TRP A 104 -2.53 7.36 4.41
N ASN A 105 -1.55 7.84 3.64
CA ASN A 105 -1.40 7.38 2.26
C ASN A 105 -0.94 5.92 2.18
N ILE A 106 -1.34 5.24 1.10
CA ILE A 106 -0.94 3.87 0.76
C ILE A 106 -0.30 3.92 -0.61
N TRP A 107 0.78 3.17 -0.77
CA TRP A 107 1.51 3.03 -2.02
C TRP A 107 1.37 1.61 -2.54
N THR A 108 1.18 1.51 -3.85
CA THR A 108 1.02 0.24 -4.56
C THR A 108 1.93 0.24 -5.78
N GLY A 109 2.81 -0.74 -5.90
CA GLY A 109 3.79 -0.74 -6.98
C GLY A 109 4.82 -1.86 -6.95
N PHE A 110 5.61 -1.91 -8.01
CA PHE A 110 6.69 -2.87 -8.20
C PHE A 110 8.04 -2.20 -8.00
N HIS A 111 9.02 -2.96 -7.53
CA HIS A 111 10.41 -2.58 -7.71
C HIS A 111 10.83 -2.79 -9.17
N ALA A 112 11.48 -1.77 -9.75
CA ALA A 112 12.02 -1.82 -11.11
C ALA A 112 13.02 -2.99 -11.29
N VAL A 113 13.85 -3.23 -10.26
CA VAL A 113 14.73 -4.41 -10.16
C VAL A 113 14.34 -5.17 -8.88
N PRO A 114 13.68 -6.34 -8.98
CA PRO A 114 13.20 -7.06 -7.81
C PRO A 114 14.35 -7.70 -7.02
N SER A 115 14.22 -7.73 -5.70
CA SER A 115 15.21 -8.34 -4.81
C SER A 115 15.03 -9.86 -4.62
N MET A 116 13.87 -10.37 -5.01
CA MET A 116 13.48 -11.78 -4.89
C MET A 116 12.90 -12.23 -6.24
N GLU A 117 13.06 -13.52 -6.53
CA GLU A 117 12.39 -14.12 -7.69
C GLU A 117 10.91 -14.33 -7.40
N HIS A 118 10.12 -14.30 -8.48
CA HIS A 118 8.66 -14.28 -8.52
C HIS A 118 8.12 -12.86 -8.41
N LEU A 119 7.24 -12.50 -9.36
CA LEU A 119 6.57 -11.21 -9.40
C LEU A 119 5.82 -10.99 -8.09
N HIS A 120 5.98 -9.80 -7.51
CA HIS A 120 5.28 -9.39 -6.30
C HIS A 120 4.95 -7.90 -6.40
N LEU A 121 3.67 -7.60 -6.24
CA LEU A 121 3.19 -6.23 -6.10
C LEU A 121 3.25 -5.86 -4.62
N HIS A 122 3.94 -4.77 -4.29
CA HIS A 122 3.94 -4.23 -2.93
C HIS A 122 2.68 -3.40 -2.71
N VAL A 123 2.04 -3.59 -1.56
CA VAL A 123 1.02 -2.68 -1.02
C VAL A 123 1.47 -2.29 0.38
N LEU A 124 1.86 -1.03 0.57
CA LEU A 124 2.44 -0.57 1.83
C LEU A 124 1.94 0.82 2.22
N SER A 125 1.82 1.06 3.52
CA SER A 125 1.50 2.38 4.04
C SER A 125 2.68 3.34 3.92
N ALA A 126 2.41 4.64 3.73
CA ALA A 126 3.44 5.62 3.39
C ALA A 126 4.31 6.08 4.59
N ASP A 127 4.05 5.62 5.80
CA ASP A 127 4.79 6.05 7.00
C ASP A 127 6.29 5.71 6.94
N MET A 128 6.67 4.58 6.31
CA MET A 128 8.05 4.11 6.20
C MET A 128 8.75 3.97 7.58
N CYS A 129 7.96 3.81 8.64
CA CYS A 129 8.38 3.80 10.04
C CYS A 129 8.43 2.37 10.59
N SER A 130 9.33 1.55 10.04
CA SER A 130 9.50 0.16 10.49
C SER A 130 10.87 -0.13 11.11
N PRO A 131 10.97 -1.02 12.11
CA PRO A 131 12.25 -1.59 12.55
C PRO A 131 13.06 -2.24 11.42
N ALA A 132 12.41 -2.83 10.42
CA ALA A 132 13.08 -3.48 9.27
C ALA A 132 13.56 -2.48 8.19
N MET A 133 13.17 -1.20 8.29
CA MET A 133 13.75 -0.11 7.52
C MET A 133 15.15 0.21 8.07
N LYS A 134 16.18 -0.49 7.55
CA LYS A 134 17.55 -0.47 8.10
C LYS A 134 18.58 0.19 7.19
N LEU A 135 18.48 -0.02 5.88
CA LEU A 135 19.53 0.37 4.92
C LEU A 135 19.03 1.49 4.01
N LYS A 136 19.95 2.34 3.53
CA LYS A 136 19.67 3.39 2.54
C LYS A 136 18.92 2.84 1.32
N LYS A 137 19.36 1.69 0.80
CA LYS A 137 18.69 1.01 -0.32
C LYS A 137 17.26 0.57 -0.02
N HIS A 138 16.92 0.24 1.23
CA HIS A 138 15.55 -0.13 1.60
C HIS A 138 14.64 1.08 1.54
N TYR A 139 15.13 2.26 1.89
CA TYR A 139 14.32 3.47 1.85
C TYR A 139 14.19 3.98 0.41
N ASN A 140 15.33 4.12 -0.29
CA ASN A 140 15.36 4.66 -1.64
C ASN A 140 14.59 3.79 -2.65
N SER A 141 14.47 2.47 -2.43
CA SER A 141 13.72 1.60 -3.34
C SER A 141 12.21 1.85 -3.34
N PHE A 142 11.66 2.42 -2.26
CA PHE A 142 10.24 2.75 -2.13
C PHE A 142 9.97 4.26 -2.22
N HIS A 143 11.02 5.08 -2.32
CA HIS A 143 10.85 6.53 -2.38
C HIS A 143 10.17 6.93 -3.69
N PRO A 144 8.97 7.55 -3.66
CA PRO A 144 8.15 7.73 -4.86
C PRO A 144 8.83 8.59 -5.94
N SER A 145 9.60 9.61 -5.55
CA SER A 145 10.29 10.48 -6.53
C SER A 145 11.57 9.88 -7.15
N ARG A 146 12.01 8.69 -6.73
CA ARG A 146 13.27 8.09 -7.21
C ARG A 146 13.07 7.22 -8.44
N GLY A 147 11.83 6.97 -8.86
CA GLY A 147 11.51 6.16 -10.04
C GLY A 147 11.84 4.66 -9.91
N PHE A 148 12.30 4.18 -8.74
CA PHE A 148 12.56 2.76 -8.49
C PHE A 148 11.28 1.99 -8.13
N PHE A 149 10.35 2.67 -7.46
CA PHE A 149 9.02 2.16 -7.13
C PHE A 149 8.04 2.58 -8.21
N LEU A 150 7.59 1.63 -9.01
CA LEU A 150 6.76 1.85 -10.18
C LEU A 150 5.31 1.52 -9.84
N SER A 151 4.42 2.51 -9.94
CA SER A 151 2.99 2.23 -9.83
C SER A 151 2.50 1.32 -10.97
N LEU A 152 1.31 0.74 -10.80
CA LEU A 152 0.64 -0.02 -11.86
C LEU A 152 0.45 0.81 -13.15
N GLU A 153 0.29 2.13 -13.04
CA GLU A 153 0.08 3.00 -14.20
C GLU A 153 1.40 3.30 -14.94
N GLU A 154 2.52 3.35 -14.23
CA GLU A 154 3.85 3.70 -14.75
C GLU A 154 4.60 2.53 -15.40
N MET A 155 4.03 1.32 -15.39
CA MET A 155 4.66 0.08 -15.87
C MET A 155 5.14 0.11 -17.34
N ARG A 156 4.67 1.08 -18.13
CA ARG A 156 5.00 1.23 -19.56
C ARG A 156 6.39 1.81 -19.84
N ALA A 157 7.14 2.28 -18.83
CA ALA A 157 8.38 3.05 -19.02
C ALA A 157 9.68 2.37 -18.55
N LEU A 158 9.69 1.05 -18.35
CA LEU A 158 10.85 0.31 -17.81
C LEU A 158 12.11 0.37 -18.71
N LYS A 159 13.15 1.09 -18.28
CA LYS A 159 14.51 1.02 -18.85
C LYS A 159 15.48 0.40 -17.84
N ALA A 160 15.86 -0.85 -18.08
CA ALA A 160 16.55 -1.70 -17.11
C ALA A 160 17.94 -1.21 -16.63
N SER A 161 18.59 -0.27 -17.31
CA SER A 161 19.99 0.09 -17.04
C SER A 161 20.19 1.35 -16.17
N THR A 162 19.14 1.87 -15.54
CA THR A 162 19.20 3.21 -14.89
C THR A 162 18.91 3.20 -13.39
N TYR A 163 18.63 2.05 -12.77
CA TYR A 163 18.01 2.00 -11.44
C TYR A 163 18.97 1.77 -10.26
N GLU A 164 20.08 1.03 -10.40
CA GLU A 164 21.01 0.83 -9.27
C GLU A 164 21.64 2.12 -8.73
N PRO A 165 21.99 3.14 -9.56
CA PRO A 165 22.49 4.40 -9.04
C PRO A 165 21.48 5.13 -8.13
N LEU A 166 20.19 5.03 -8.45
CA LEU A 166 19.10 5.68 -7.71
C LEU A 166 19.03 5.18 -6.25
N LEU A 167 19.38 3.91 -6.01
CA LEU A 167 19.41 3.34 -4.67
C LEU A 167 20.56 3.89 -3.81
N LYS A 168 21.59 4.48 -4.43
CA LYS A 168 22.77 5.03 -3.74
C LYS A 168 22.65 6.53 -3.43
N GLU A 169 21.66 7.20 -4.03
CA GLU A 169 21.40 8.62 -3.82
C GLU A 169 21.23 8.97 -2.33
N ASP A 170 21.41 10.25 -2.03
CA ASP A 170 21.30 10.75 -0.67
C ASP A 170 19.88 10.62 -0.12
N LEU A 171 19.81 10.43 1.19
CA LEU A 171 18.54 10.28 1.86
C LEU A 171 17.84 11.63 1.87
N ALA A 172 16.61 11.66 1.36
CA ALA A 172 15.73 12.83 1.43
C ALA A 172 14.36 12.36 1.92
N CYS A 173 13.71 13.13 2.78
CA CYS A 173 12.36 12.84 3.23
C CYS A 173 11.39 12.89 2.04
N TRP A 174 10.58 11.85 1.86
CA TRP A 174 9.63 11.78 0.75
C TRP A 174 8.50 12.81 0.86
N ARG A 175 8.21 13.32 2.07
CA ARG A 175 7.17 14.33 2.29
C ARG A 175 7.67 15.75 2.05
N CYS A 176 8.77 16.12 2.70
CA CYS A 176 9.23 17.52 2.76
C CYS A 176 10.52 17.78 1.97
N GLY A 177 11.15 16.74 1.42
CA GLY A 177 12.40 16.85 0.66
C GLY A 177 13.66 17.07 1.51
N ALA A 178 13.54 17.18 2.84
CA ALA A 178 14.68 17.44 3.71
C ALA A 178 15.75 16.34 3.60
N GLY A 179 17.00 16.74 3.33
CA GLY A 179 18.15 15.84 3.28
C GLY A 179 18.52 15.28 4.66
N MET A 180 18.94 14.02 4.70
CA MET A 180 19.28 13.30 5.93
C MET A 180 20.67 12.69 5.84
N LYS A 181 21.47 12.88 6.90
CA LYS A 181 22.86 12.36 6.93
C LYS A 181 22.94 10.85 6.99
N ASN A 182 22.00 10.19 7.68
CA ASN A 182 22.00 8.74 7.85
C ASN A 182 20.59 8.18 8.13
N MET A 183 20.49 6.86 8.14
CA MET A 183 19.22 6.15 8.39
C MET A 183 18.61 6.48 9.77
N PRO A 184 19.36 6.51 10.89
CA PRO A 184 18.81 6.92 12.18
C PRO A 184 18.13 8.30 12.15
N THR A 185 18.79 9.32 11.58
CA THR A 185 18.19 10.66 11.49
C THR A 185 16.96 10.69 10.58
N LEU A 186 17.00 9.94 9.48
CA LEU A 186 15.84 9.82 8.60
C LEU A 186 14.67 9.16 9.32
N LYS A 187 14.89 8.06 10.07
CA LYS A 187 13.83 7.36 10.79
C LYS A 187 13.19 8.24 11.86
N ALA A 188 13.99 8.96 12.63
CA ALA A 188 13.49 9.92 13.61
C ALA A 188 12.62 10.98 12.93
N HIS A 189 13.10 11.55 11.82
CA HIS A 189 12.35 12.54 11.06
C HIS A 189 11.04 11.99 10.47
N LEU A 190 11.04 10.78 9.90
CA LEU A 190 9.83 10.14 9.37
C LEU A 190 8.78 9.93 10.47
N GLN A 191 9.22 9.54 11.68
CA GLN A 191 8.34 9.41 12.84
C GLN A 191 7.73 10.76 13.22
N GLU A 192 8.54 11.82 13.32
CA GLU A 192 8.04 13.17 13.63
C GLU A 192 7.01 13.66 12.60
N GLU A 193 7.28 13.46 11.31
CA GLU A 193 6.36 13.83 10.23
C GLU A 193 5.05 13.02 10.31
N TRP A 194 5.12 11.74 10.65
CA TRP A 194 3.94 10.89 10.80
C TRP A 194 3.12 11.28 12.03
N ASP A 195 3.75 11.62 13.15
CA ASP A 195 3.07 12.11 14.36
C ASP A 195 2.38 13.46 14.12
N LYS A 196 3.03 14.37 13.37
CA LYS A 196 2.42 15.64 12.93
C LYS A 196 1.20 15.39 12.04
N GLU A 197 1.30 14.47 11.07
CA GLU A 197 0.17 14.09 10.22
C GLU A 197 -0.99 13.50 11.05
N ALA A 198 -0.69 12.61 11.99
CA ALA A 198 -1.67 12.01 12.89
C ALA A 198 -2.45 13.09 13.65
N LYS A 199 -1.74 14.02 14.30
CA LYS A 199 -2.35 15.12 15.06
C LYS A 199 -3.22 16.00 14.17
N ALA A 200 -2.73 16.37 12.99
CA ALA A 200 -3.47 17.23 12.06
C ALA A 200 -4.75 16.54 11.54
N LYS A 201 -4.67 15.25 11.17
CA LYS A 201 -5.81 14.48 10.65
C LYS A 201 -6.87 14.26 11.71
N LYS A 202 -6.48 13.87 12.93
CA LYS A 202 -7.41 13.69 14.06
C LYS A 202 -8.13 14.99 14.40
N ALA A 203 -7.39 16.10 14.53
CA ALA A 203 -8.00 17.40 14.80
C ALA A 203 -9.01 17.82 13.70
N LYS A 204 -8.72 17.51 12.43
CA LYS A 204 -9.65 17.77 11.32
C LYS A 204 -10.91 16.90 11.42
N LEU A 205 -10.78 15.64 11.78
CA LEU A 205 -11.91 14.71 11.97
C LEU A 205 -12.79 15.13 13.14
N GLU A 206 -12.21 15.52 14.27
CA GLU A 206 -12.95 16.03 15.43
C GLU A 206 -13.73 17.31 15.08
N ARG A 207 -13.10 18.25 14.37
CA ARG A 207 -13.78 19.47 13.89
C ARG A 207 -14.93 19.14 12.94
N LYS A 208 -14.77 18.15 12.07
CA LYS A 208 -15.84 17.69 11.16
C LYS A 208 -17.01 17.08 11.96
N ARG A 209 -16.74 16.18 12.91
CA ARG A 209 -17.77 15.57 13.77
C ARG A 209 -18.58 16.62 14.52
N LYS A 210 -17.91 17.55 15.20
CA LYS A 210 -18.59 18.65 15.91
C LYS A 210 -19.48 19.48 14.99
N ARG A 211 -19.07 19.73 13.74
CA ARG A 211 -19.89 20.47 12.78
C ARG A 211 -21.10 19.67 12.33
N ASP A 212 -20.92 18.38 12.05
CA ASP A 212 -21.97 17.49 11.58
C ASP A 212 -23.02 17.26 12.70
N ASP A 213 -22.60 17.16 13.96
CA ASP A 213 -23.48 17.08 15.14
C ASP A 213 -24.35 18.35 15.27
N VAL A 214 -23.76 19.54 15.18
CA VAL A 214 -24.48 20.83 15.24
C VAL A 214 -25.50 20.98 14.10
N HIS A 215 -25.17 20.53 12.89
CA HIS A 215 -26.10 20.58 11.75
C HIS A 215 -27.20 19.51 11.86
N GLY A 216 -26.91 18.36 12.45
CA GLY A 216 -27.88 17.31 12.75
C GLY A 216 -28.93 17.78 13.76
N GLU A 217 -28.51 18.39 14.85
CA GLU A 217 -29.41 18.94 15.89
C GLU A 217 -30.29 20.07 15.34
N ALA A 218 -29.73 20.98 14.54
CA ALA A 218 -30.50 22.08 13.93
C ALA A 218 -31.53 21.61 12.88
N GLY A 219 -31.25 20.49 12.19
CA GLY A 219 -32.17 19.86 11.24
C GLY A 219 -33.30 19.07 11.90
N ASP A 220 -33.08 18.58 13.12
CA ASP A 220 -34.10 17.87 13.91
C ASP A 220 -35.03 18.85 14.65
N ALA A 221 -34.47 19.93 15.20
CA ALA A 221 -35.25 20.99 15.84
C ALA A 221 -36.27 21.68 14.89
N LYS A 222 -35.97 21.73 13.57
CA LYS A 222 -36.90 22.27 12.56
C LYS A 222 -38.03 21.30 12.17
N ARG A 223 -37.91 20.00 12.44
CA ARG A 223 -38.92 18.98 12.12
C ARG A 223 -39.94 18.76 13.24
N HIS A 224 -39.75 19.35 14.41
CA HIS A 224 -40.63 19.22 15.58
C HIS A 224 -41.21 20.57 16.05
N ALA A 225 -41.20 21.61 15.21
CA ALA A 225 -41.92 22.84 15.52
C ALA A 225 -43.44 22.59 15.37
N PRO A 226 -44.27 22.83 16.40
CA PRO A 226 -45.71 22.63 16.31
C PRO A 226 -46.33 23.70 15.40
N GLU A 227 -47.14 23.28 14.43
CA GLU A 227 -47.99 24.16 13.63
C GLU A 227 -48.95 24.89 14.59
N LYS A 228 -48.79 26.22 14.71
CA LYS A 228 -49.75 27.03 15.44
C LYS A 228 -51.02 27.17 14.59
N GLU A 229 -52.09 26.54 15.05
CA GLU A 229 -53.46 26.78 14.59
C GLU A 229 -53.78 28.28 14.60
N GLN A 230 -54.19 28.80 13.45
CA GLN A 230 -54.79 30.13 13.33
C GLN A 230 -56.27 30.01 13.70
N GLU A 231 -56.62 30.39 14.94
CA GLU A 231 -57.99 30.74 15.29
C GLU A 231 -58.34 32.08 14.64
N LEU A 232 -59.24 32.04 13.65
CA LEU A 232 -59.89 33.20 13.06
C LEU A 232 -61.16 33.50 13.90
N GLN A 233 -61.16 34.60 14.65
CA GLN A 233 -62.37 35.14 15.26
C GLN A 233 -62.94 36.28 14.40
N SER A 234 -64.22 36.11 14.05
CA SER A 234 -65.23 37.08 13.58
C SER A 234 -65.20 37.51 12.12
#